data_AF-A0A8S3SBW6-F1
#
_entry.id   AF-A0A8S3SBW6-F1
#
_cell.length_a   1.000
_cell.length_b   1.000
_cell.length_c   1.000
_cell.angle_alpha   90.00
_cell.angle_beta   90.00
_cell.angle_gamma   90.00
#
_symmetry.space_group_name_H-M   'P 1'
#
loop_
_entity.id
_entity.type
_entity.pdbx_description
1 polymer ?
#
loop_
_entity_poly.entity_id
_entity_poly.type
_entity_poly.pdbx_seq_one_letter_code
_entity_poly.pdbx_strand_id
1 'polypeptide(L)'
;MNVTSRPDFLIDPHEVARYVWDEQDRTIASNGAVMRTSIVGIHMFWSLDDVTKNARDFAKTTHHDPRCQASTVAVSVAIATMLQGKHMDKHGKFIVKDIIQDAYEYASTCLETDTEKKDLMFYLTCDDIEDLKLDEAKKNWLHIQIYGYRILGIEAR
;
A
#
# COMPACT_ATOMS: atom_id res chain seq x y z
N MET A 1 11.58 18.52 -1.67
CA MET A 1 12.77 18.17 -2.49
C MET A 1 12.45 16.88 -3.26
N ASN A 2 12.91 16.72 -4.50
CA ASN A 2 12.60 15.52 -5.29
C ASN A 2 13.71 14.46 -5.14
N VAL A 3 13.32 13.22 -4.79
CA VAL A 3 14.23 12.08 -4.62
C VAL A 3 14.96 11.74 -5.92
N THR A 4 14.26 11.75 -7.06
CA THR A 4 14.83 11.31 -8.35
C THR A 4 15.81 12.29 -8.98
N SER A 5 15.87 13.53 -8.48
CA SER A 5 16.82 14.54 -8.97
C SER A 5 18.15 14.57 -8.19
N ARG A 6 18.30 13.72 -7.16
CA ARG A 6 19.53 13.64 -6.36
C ARG A 6 20.61 12.86 -7.14
N PRO A 7 21.88 13.30 -7.16
CA PRO A 7 22.96 12.62 -7.88
C PRO A 7 23.14 11.15 -7.48
N ASP A 8 22.96 10.85 -6.18
CA ASP A 8 23.20 9.52 -5.62
C ASP A 8 22.03 8.56 -5.83
N PHE A 9 20.94 9.00 -6.46
CA PHE A 9 19.74 8.19 -6.68
C PHE A 9 20.04 6.90 -7.47
N LEU A 10 20.95 6.98 -8.45
CA LEU A 10 21.35 5.82 -9.24
C LEU A 10 22.32 4.88 -8.51
N ILE A 11 22.90 5.32 -7.38
CA ILE A 11 23.82 4.54 -6.55
C ILE A 11 23.02 3.78 -5.50
N ASP A 12 22.22 4.50 -4.72
CA ASP A 12 21.35 3.91 -3.69
C ASP A 12 20.04 4.72 -3.56
N PRO A 13 19.00 4.35 -4.32
CA PRO A 13 17.73 5.08 -4.29
C PRO A 13 17.01 4.96 -2.93
N HIS A 14 17.24 3.87 -2.18
CA HIS A 14 16.58 3.66 -0.89
C HIS A 14 17.14 4.63 0.16
N GLU A 15 18.46 4.79 0.18
CA GLU A 15 19.15 5.70 1.08
C GLU A 15 18.82 7.17 0.75
N VAL A 16 18.78 7.52 -0.54
CA VAL A 16 18.37 8.87 -0.95
C VAL A 16 16.93 9.16 -0.56
N ALA A 17 16.01 8.22 -0.75
CA ALA A 17 14.62 8.39 -0.33
C ALA A 17 14.50 8.53 1.20
N ARG A 18 15.30 7.78 1.96
CA ARG A 18 15.37 7.88 3.42
C ARG A 18 15.85 9.27 3.85
N TYR A 19 16.95 9.74 3.26
CA TYR A 19 17.51 11.06 3.54
C TYR A 19 16.51 12.18 3.27
N VAL A 20 15.83 12.15 2.12
CA VAL A 20 14.80 13.14 1.79
C VAL A 20 13.61 13.05 2.75
N TRP A 21 13.23 11.87 3.22
CA TRP A 21 12.17 11.71 4.22
C TRP A 21 12.60 12.27 5.59
N ASP A 22 13.84 12.01 6.01
CA ASP A 22 14.44 12.57 7.23
C ASP A 22 14.52 14.11 7.18
N GLU A 23 14.93 14.70 6.05
CA GLU A 23 14.97 16.16 5.83
C GLU A 23 13.59 16.83 5.91
N GLN A 24 12.51 16.05 5.81
CA GLN A 24 11.12 16.54 5.82
C GLN A 24 10.43 16.14 7.12
N ASP A 25 11.20 15.99 8.19
CA ASP A 25 10.76 15.60 9.54
C ASP A 25 9.94 14.30 9.56
N ARG A 26 10.14 13.41 8.58
CA ARG A 26 9.41 12.16 8.41
C ARG A 26 7.89 12.32 8.27
N THR A 27 7.45 13.50 7.83
CA THR A 27 6.02 13.83 7.72
C THR A 27 5.45 13.51 6.34
N ILE A 28 6.30 13.52 5.30
CA ILE A 28 5.86 13.36 3.91
C ILE A 28 5.57 11.90 3.59
N ALA A 29 4.29 11.63 3.33
CA ALA A 29 3.80 10.37 2.80
C ALA A 29 2.83 10.65 1.66
N SER A 30 3.35 10.69 0.44
CA SER A 30 2.55 10.98 -0.76
C SER A 30 2.09 9.70 -1.46
N ASN A 31 1.01 9.79 -2.23
CA ASN A 31 0.43 8.64 -2.95
C ASN A 31 1.28 8.16 -4.15
N GLY A 32 2.40 8.83 -4.41
CA GLY A 32 3.26 8.57 -5.57
C GLY A 32 3.83 7.16 -5.60
N ALA A 33 4.01 6.49 -4.46
CA ALA A 33 4.45 5.09 -4.42
C ALA A 33 3.34 4.13 -4.87
N VAL A 34 2.13 4.27 -4.32
CA VAL A 34 1.02 3.33 -4.54
C VAL A 34 0.46 3.41 -5.96
N MET A 35 0.37 4.60 -6.55
CA MET A 35 -0.28 4.83 -7.85
C MET A 35 0.33 4.05 -9.04
N ARG A 36 1.54 3.50 -8.87
CA ARG A 36 2.31 2.79 -9.92
C ARG A 36 2.66 1.35 -9.54
N THR A 37 1.95 0.78 -8.58
CA THR A 37 2.32 -0.48 -7.93
C THR A 37 1.55 -1.70 -8.41
N SER A 38 0.48 -1.53 -9.18
CA SER A 38 -0.35 -2.66 -9.65
C SER A 38 0.45 -3.76 -10.35
N ILE A 39 1.50 -3.41 -11.09
CA ILE A 39 2.38 -4.37 -11.76
C ILE A 39 3.19 -5.25 -10.78
N VAL A 40 3.49 -4.73 -9.59
CA VAL A 40 4.27 -5.44 -8.56
C VAL A 40 3.47 -6.60 -7.97
N GLY A 41 2.16 -6.44 -7.78
CA GLY A 41 1.28 -7.52 -7.33
C GLY A 41 1.08 -8.65 -8.34
N ILE A 42 1.38 -8.40 -9.63
CA ILE A 42 1.32 -9.41 -10.69
C ILE A 42 2.63 -10.19 -10.76
N HIS A 43 3.76 -9.51 -10.54
CA HIS A 43 5.07 -10.15 -10.59
C HIS A 43 5.24 -11.09 -9.40
N MET A 44 5.55 -12.37 -9.67
CA MET A 44 5.71 -13.40 -8.64
C MET A 44 4.45 -13.60 -7.77
N PHE A 45 3.25 -13.38 -8.33
CA PHE A 45 1.98 -13.41 -7.59
C PHE A 45 1.73 -14.73 -6.83
N TRP A 46 2.40 -15.82 -7.18
CA TRP A 46 2.34 -17.11 -6.48
C TRP A 46 3.00 -17.11 -5.09
N SER A 47 3.77 -16.07 -4.73
CA SER A 47 4.49 -15.96 -3.46
C SER A 47 4.20 -14.60 -2.81
N LEU A 48 3.37 -14.58 -1.76
CA LEU A 48 3.00 -13.34 -1.07
C LEU A 48 4.20 -12.70 -0.34
N ASP A 49 5.16 -13.50 0.11
CA ASP A 49 6.41 -13.02 0.69
C ASP A 49 7.25 -12.25 -0.34
N ASP A 50 7.39 -12.78 -1.56
CA ASP A 50 8.13 -12.11 -2.64
C ASP A 50 7.40 -10.85 -3.09
N VAL A 51 6.08 -10.90 -3.26
CA VAL A 51 5.25 -9.73 -3.57
C VAL A 51 5.42 -8.65 -2.51
N THR A 52 5.39 -9.01 -1.23
CA THR A 52 5.54 -8.08 -0.10
C THR A 52 6.92 -7.44 -0.11
N LYS A 53 7.98 -8.24 -0.29
CA LYS A 53 9.35 -7.73 -0.38
C LYS A 53 9.50 -6.76 -1.56
N ASN A 54 9.06 -7.16 -2.75
CA ASN A 54 9.16 -6.35 -3.96
C ASN A 54 8.36 -5.06 -3.85
N ALA A 55 7.14 -5.11 -3.29
CA ALA A 55 6.30 -3.94 -3.06
C ALA A 55 6.97 -2.96 -2.09
N ARG A 56 7.51 -3.45 -0.98
CA ARG A 56 8.22 -2.63 0.00
C ARG A 56 9.45 -1.97 -0.60
N ASP A 57 10.28 -2.73 -1.31
CA ASP A 57 11.51 -2.21 -1.92
C ASP A 57 11.18 -1.21 -3.03
N PHE A 58 10.16 -1.49 -3.85
CA PHE A 58 9.67 -0.56 -4.86
C PHE A 58 9.19 0.77 -4.26
N ALA A 59 8.44 0.75 -3.16
CA ALA A 59 8.03 1.98 -2.46
C ALA A 59 9.25 2.77 -1.97
N LYS A 60 10.20 2.08 -1.33
CA LYS A 60 11.43 2.67 -0.75
C LYS A 60 12.30 3.39 -1.76
N THR A 61 12.22 3.07 -3.06
CA THR A 61 12.97 3.80 -4.10
C THR A 61 12.66 5.30 -4.13
N THR A 62 11.49 5.72 -3.65
CA THR A 62 11.03 7.12 -3.78
C THR A 62 10.28 7.63 -2.55
N HIS A 63 9.75 6.74 -1.73
CA HIS A 63 8.98 7.04 -0.54
C HIS A 63 9.43 6.09 0.57
N HIS A 64 10.30 6.57 1.44
CA HIS A 64 10.82 5.76 2.55
C HIS A 64 9.83 5.60 3.70
N ASP A 65 8.73 6.36 3.71
CA ASP A 65 7.73 6.31 4.77
C ASP A 65 7.12 4.89 4.94
N PRO A 66 7.11 4.32 6.16
CA PRO A 66 6.50 3.03 6.47
C PRO A 66 5.05 2.88 6.02
N ARG A 67 4.28 3.98 6.05
CA ARG A 67 2.87 4.00 5.66
C ARG A 67 2.71 3.87 4.15
N CYS A 68 3.59 4.51 3.37
CA CYS A 68 3.65 4.31 1.91
C CYS A 68 4.01 2.86 1.56
N GLN A 69 4.94 2.26 2.31
CA GLN A 69 5.30 0.85 2.13
C GLN A 69 4.11 -0.07 2.43
N ALA A 70 3.44 0.12 3.56
CA ALA A 70 2.26 -0.65 3.96
C ALA A 70 1.14 -0.59 2.90
N SER A 71 0.80 0.61 2.40
CA SER A 71 -0.21 0.75 1.35
C SER A 71 0.18 0.07 0.04
N THR A 72 1.47 0.13 -0.33
CA THR A 72 2.01 -0.52 -1.53
C THR A 72 1.93 -2.04 -1.41
N VAL A 73 2.27 -2.58 -0.24
CA VAL A 73 2.14 -4.01 0.08
C VAL A 73 0.67 -4.44 0.05
N ALA A 74 -0.22 -3.71 0.72
CA ALA A 74 -1.64 -4.06 0.80
C ALA A 74 -2.28 -4.23 -0.59
N VAL A 75 -2.03 -3.27 -1.50
CA VAL A 75 -2.54 -3.34 -2.88
C VAL A 75 -1.92 -4.48 -3.65
N SER A 76 -0.61 -4.70 -3.53
CA SER A 76 0.09 -5.75 -4.27
C SER A 76 -0.33 -7.15 -3.81
N VAL A 77 -0.48 -7.35 -2.49
CA VAL A 77 -0.95 -8.60 -1.90
C VAL A 77 -2.40 -8.87 -2.29
N ALA A 78 -3.28 -7.87 -2.25
CA ALA A 78 -4.65 -8.04 -2.70
C ALA A 78 -4.72 -8.50 -4.16
N ILE A 79 -3.93 -7.91 -5.06
CA ILE A 79 -3.81 -8.32 -6.46
C ILE A 79 -3.30 -9.76 -6.57
N ALA A 80 -2.24 -10.10 -5.86
CA ALA A 80 -1.65 -11.43 -5.88
C ALA A 80 -2.65 -12.50 -5.38
N THR A 81 -3.33 -12.24 -4.26
CA THR A 81 -4.35 -13.13 -3.69
C THR A 81 -5.53 -13.33 -4.64
N MET A 82 -5.96 -12.28 -5.35
CA MET A 82 -6.99 -12.40 -6.40
C MET A 82 -6.51 -13.31 -7.54
N LEU A 83 -5.27 -13.15 -7.99
CA LEU A 83 -4.68 -13.97 -9.06
C LEU A 83 -4.45 -15.43 -8.64
N GLN A 84 -4.17 -15.68 -7.36
CA GLN A 84 -4.07 -17.03 -6.80
C GLN A 84 -5.43 -17.73 -6.73
N GLY A 85 -6.55 -17.01 -6.75
CA GLY A 85 -7.90 -17.57 -6.65
C GLY A 85 -8.20 -18.21 -5.29
N LYS A 86 -7.45 -17.86 -4.24
CA LYS A 86 -7.52 -18.48 -2.90
C LYS A 86 -8.84 -18.20 -2.19
N HIS A 87 -9.38 -16.99 -2.34
CA HIS A 87 -10.57 -16.50 -1.63
C HIS A 87 -11.74 -16.33 -2.57
N MET A 88 -12.29 -17.44 -3.05
CA MET A 88 -13.49 -17.48 -3.88
C MET A 88 -14.57 -18.33 -3.23
N ASP A 89 -15.83 -17.91 -3.38
CA ASP A 89 -16.97 -18.72 -3.00
C ASP A 89 -17.25 -19.83 -4.03
N LYS A 90 -18.25 -20.67 -3.74
CA LYS A 90 -18.68 -21.76 -4.64
C LYS A 90 -19.19 -21.30 -6.01
N HIS A 91 -19.41 -20.01 -6.21
CA HIS A 91 -19.87 -19.40 -7.45
C HIS A 91 -18.73 -18.67 -8.20
N GLY A 92 -17.50 -18.71 -7.68
CA GLY A 92 -16.34 -18.03 -8.26
C GLY A 92 -16.32 -16.53 -7.96
N LYS A 93 -17.12 -16.05 -7.01
CA LYS A 93 -17.08 -14.65 -6.55
C LYS A 93 -16.00 -14.51 -5.48
N PHE A 94 -15.21 -13.45 -5.55
CA PHE A 94 -14.19 -13.17 -4.54
C PHE A 94 -14.80 -12.87 -3.17
N ILE A 95 -14.23 -13.47 -2.12
CA ILE A 95 -14.57 -13.19 -0.72
C ILE A 95 -13.68 -12.02 -0.28
N VAL A 96 -14.18 -10.79 -0.48
CA VAL A 96 -13.38 -9.57 -0.33
C VAL A 96 -12.82 -9.40 1.09
N LYS A 97 -13.56 -9.83 2.13
CA LYS A 97 -13.11 -9.78 3.52
C LYS A 97 -11.83 -10.57 3.76
N ASP A 98 -11.70 -11.74 3.16
CA ASP A 98 -10.52 -12.60 3.32
C ASP A 98 -9.32 -12.04 2.54
N ILE A 99 -9.58 -11.40 1.39
CA ILE A 99 -8.55 -10.67 0.62
C ILE A 99 -8.03 -9.47 1.43
N ILE A 100 -8.94 -8.71 2.06
CA ILE A 100 -8.58 -7.59 2.94
C ILE A 100 -7.76 -8.09 4.13
N GLN A 101 -8.14 -9.22 4.71
CA GLN A 101 -7.42 -9.80 5.84
C GLN A 101 -6.00 -10.22 5.46
N ASP A 102 -5.81 -10.94 4.35
CA ASP A 102 -4.47 -11.26 3.82
C ASP A 102 -3.68 -9.96 3.56
N ALA A 103 -4.27 -8.97 2.90
CA ALA A 103 -3.60 -7.70 2.61
C ALA A 103 -3.15 -6.96 3.89
N TYR A 104 -4.01 -6.94 4.92
CA TYR A 104 -3.70 -6.34 6.22
C TYR A 104 -2.56 -7.06 6.94
N GLU A 105 -2.58 -8.39 6.97
CA GLU A 105 -1.56 -9.19 7.66
C GLU A 105 -0.16 -8.85 7.15
N TYR A 106 0.04 -8.84 5.83
CA TYR A 106 1.34 -8.52 5.24
C TYR A 106 1.67 -7.03 5.33
N ALA A 107 0.71 -6.14 5.07
CA ALA A 107 0.95 -4.70 5.11
C ALA A 107 1.26 -4.16 6.51
N SER A 108 0.61 -4.71 7.55
CA SER A 108 0.81 -4.29 8.94
C SER A 108 2.23 -4.58 9.46
N THR A 109 2.96 -5.52 8.83
CA THR A 109 4.38 -5.78 9.14
C THR A 109 5.30 -4.60 8.78
N CYS A 110 4.85 -3.69 7.92
CA CYS A 110 5.58 -2.47 7.59
C CYS A 110 5.38 -1.36 8.63
N LEU A 111 4.43 -1.50 9.57
CA LEU A 111 4.03 -0.45 10.51
C LEU A 111 4.50 -0.76 11.92
N GLU A 112 4.95 0.26 12.64
CA GLU A 112 5.50 0.11 13.99
C GLU A 112 4.42 0.29 15.06
N THR A 113 3.55 1.29 14.89
CA THR A 113 2.59 1.68 15.95
C THR A 113 1.23 1.02 15.78
N ASP A 114 0.54 0.77 16.89
CA ASP A 114 -0.83 0.24 16.87
C ASP A 114 -1.82 1.24 16.27
N THR A 115 -1.56 2.54 16.40
CA THR A 115 -2.37 3.59 15.76
C THR A 115 -2.31 3.45 14.25
N GLU A 116 -1.11 3.30 13.68
CA GLU A 116 -0.94 3.11 12.24
C GLU A 116 -1.61 1.83 11.73
N LYS A 117 -1.54 0.74 12.50
CA LYS A 117 -2.20 -0.53 12.15
C LYS A 117 -3.73 -0.39 12.20
N LYS A 118 -4.27 0.30 13.20
CA LYS A 118 -5.72 0.59 13.28
C LYS A 118 -6.18 1.45 12.13
N ASP A 119 -5.41 2.49 11.80
CA ASP A 119 -5.70 3.36 10.65
C ASP A 119 -5.66 2.53 9.35
N LEU A 120 -4.65 1.67 9.18
CA LEU A 120 -4.57 0.76 8.03
C LEU A 120 -5.82 -0.11 7.87
N MET A 121 -6.25 -0.77 8.95
CA MET A 121 -7.45 -1.61 8.92
C MET A 121 -8.70 -0.78 8.59
N PHE A 122 -8.87 0.37 9.26
CA PHE A 122 -10.02 1.27 9.02
C PHE A 122 -10.16 1.61 7.54
N TYR A 123 -9.08 2.02 6.89
CA TYR A 123 -9.14 2.40 5.48
C TYR A 123 -9.24 1.20 4.51
N LEU A 124 -8.79 0.01 4.89
CA LEU A 124 -8.99 -1.21 4.08
C LEU A 124 -10.44 -1.70 4.09
N THR A 125 -11.18 -1.42 5.18
CA THR A 125 -12.58 -1.83 5.36
C THR A 125 -13.57 -0.67 5.18
N CYS A 126 -13.13 0.47 4.67
CA CYS A 126 -13.98 1.65 4.50
C CYS A 126 -14.92 1.47 3.30
N ASP A 127 -16.23 1.54 3.56
CA ASP A 127 -17.26 1.33 2.53
C ASP A 127 -17.79 2.63 1.91
N ASP A 128 -17.70 3.76 2.64
CA ASP A 128 -18.24 5.06 2.23
C ASP A 128 -17.14 6.08 1.91
N ILE A 129 -17.29 6.83 0.81
CA ILE A 129 -16.27 7.76 0.30
C ILE A 129 -16.14 8.99 1.21
N GLU A 130 -17.24 9.37 1.85
CA GLU A 130 -17.30 10.47 2.81
C GLU A 130 -16.45 10.17 4.06
N ASP A 131 -16.39 8.90 4.48
CA ASP A 131 -15.61 8.45 5.63
C ASP A 131 -14.11 8.48 5.39
N LEU A 132 -13.70 8.49 4.11
CA LEU A 132 -12.30 8.63 3.72
C LEU A 132 -11.75 10.02 4.05
N LYS A 133 -12.57 11.07 4.13
CA LYS A 133 -12.17 12.43 4.53
C LYS A 133 -10.94 12.94 3.75
N LEU A 134 -11.05 12.86 2.41
CA LEU A 134 -9.98 13.18 1.45
C LEU A 134 -9.49 14.64 1.53
N ASP A 135 -10.26 15.53 2.14
CA ASP A 135 -10.08 16.97 2.21
C ASP A 135 -9.45 17.47 3.53
N GLU A 136 -9.27 16.60 4.53
CA GLU A 136 -8.66 16.96 5.80
C GLU A 136 -7.12 17.10 5.68
N ALA A 137 -6.64 18.33 5.49
CA ALA A 137 -5.23 18.71 5.34
C ALA A 137 -4.26 18.27 6.47
N LYS A 138 -4.78 17.71 7.57
CA LYS A 138 -4.01 17.29 8.76
C LYS A 138 -3.90 15.79 8.95
N LYS A 139 -4.55 14.97 8.10
CA LYS A 139 -4.36 13.52 8.17
C LYS A 139 -3.39 13.10 7.09
N ASN A 140 -2.18 12.83 7.54
CA ASN A 140 -1.05 12.33 6.78
C ASN A 140 -1.30 10.89 6.26
N TRP A 141 -2.51 10.53 5.84
CA TRP A 141 -2.99 9.17 5.51
C TRP A 141 -3.71 9.10 4.17
N LEU A 142 -3.40 10.00 3.23
CA LEU A 142 -3.94 9.97 1.85
C LEU A 142 -3.74 8.63 1.09
N HIS A 143 -2.99 7.68 1.66
CA HIS A 143 -2.33 6.55 1.00
C HIS A 143 -3.24 5.33 0.81
N ILE A 144 -4.27 5.18 1.65
CA ILE A 144 -5.21 4.05 1.56
C ILE A 144 -6.57 4.51 0.97
N GLN A 145 -6.82 5.82 0.99
CA GLN A 145 -8.13 6.36 0.66
C GLN A 145 -8.54 6.12 -0.81
N ILE A 146 -7.60 6.04 -1.76
CA ILE A 146 -7.97 5.91 -3.19
C ILE A 146 -8.17 4.45 -3.63
N TYR A 147 -7.59 3.46 -2.92
CA TYR A 147 -7.62 2.06 -3.36
C TYR A 147 -8.46 1.11 -2.50
N GLY A 148 -8.78 1.45 -1.24
CA GLY A 148 -9.80 0.73 -0.46
C GLY A 148 -11.12 0.63 -1.24
N TYR A 149 -11.52 1.75 -1.87
CA TYR A 149 -12.73 1.83 -2.69
C TYR A 149 -12.77 0.90 -3.92
N ARG A 150 -11.62 0.38 -4.37
CA ARG A 150 -11.54 -0.36 -5.66
C ARG A 150 -11.07 -1.80 -5.54
N ILE A 151 -10.41 -2.19 -4.44
CA ILE A 151 -10.36 -3.60 -4.06
C ILE A 151 -11.79 -4.10 -3.74
N LEU A 152 -12.67 -3.21 -3.25
CA LEU A 152 -14.12 -3.45 -3.07
C LEU A 152 -14.98 -3.27 -4.34
N GLY A 153 -14.43 -2.70 -5.42
CA GLY A 153 -15.13 -2.54 -6.71
C GLY A 153 -15.47 -3.88 -7.42
N ILE A 154 -15.10 -5.01 -6.82
CA ILE A 154 -15.50 -6.36 -7.20
C ILE A 154 -16.98 -6.62 -6.86
N GLU A 155 -17.59 -5.83 -5.97
CA GLU A 155 -19.02 -5.93 -5.63
C GLU A 155 -19.91 -4.86 -6.29
N ALA A 156 -19.38 -4.02 -7.17
CA ALA A 156 -20.18 -3.06 -7.92
C ALA A 156 -20.88 -3.72 -9.14
N ARG A 157 -21.65 -4.80 -8.92
CA ARG A 157 -22.74 -5.30 -9.77
C ARG A 157 -23.74 -6.13 -8.98
#